data_AF-A0A0N7MMI0-F1
#
_entry.id   AF-A0A0N7MMI0-F1
#
_cell.length_a   1.000
_cell.length_b   1.000
_cell.length_c   1.000
_cell.angle_alpha   90.00
_cell.angle_beta   90.00
_cell.angle_gamma   90.00
#
_symmetry.space_group_name_H-M   'P 1'
#
loop_
_entity.id
_entity.type
_entity.pdbx_description
1 polymer ?
#
loop_
_entity_poly.entity_id
_entity_poly.type
_entity_poly.pdbx_seq_one_letter_code
_entity_poly.pdbx_strand_id
1 'polypeptide(L)'
;MIALSEFQEQLQALIPVLQLWPQCLSVCDSPDGEALVGMVAHPTLAQYFYEIEIGYSKTYQEPRLIFKIWELATEQGAELRRPCFPADLSRLMNVQNFSIGLDHLHEERKDCWFSVHACDTSHVVGPVKHHYLRRWASVYLSLFDPRFSDTYLFVDDV
;
A
#
# COMPACT_ATOMS: atom_id res chain seq x y z
N MET A 1 -12.15 6.15 -11.88
CA MET A 1 -13.01 4.96 -11.88
C MET A 1 -12.50 3.90 -12.86
N ILE A 2 -12.32 2.67 -12.36
CA ILE A 2 -11.89 1.48 -13.09
C ILE A 2 -12.88 0.35 -12.77
N ALA A 3 -13.25 -0.48 -13.75
CA ALA A 3 -14.17 -1.60 -13.47
C ALA A 3 -13.49 -2.67 -12.61
N LEU A 4 -14.26 -3.42 -11.80
CA LEU A 4 -13.72 -4.48 -10.94
C LEU A 4 -12.91 -5.52 -11.74
N SER A 5 -13.40 -5.94 -12.90
CA SER A 5 -12.69 -6.89 -13.76
C SER A 5 -11.36 -6.34 -14.30
N GLU A 6 -11.35 -5.06 -14.70
CA GLU A 6 -10.14 -4.35 -15.16
C GLU A 6 -9.15 -4.18 -14.00
N PHE A 7 -9.64 -3.92 -12.79
CA PHE A 7 -8.82 -3.86 -11.57
C PHE A 7 -8.16 -5.22 -11.28
N GLN A 8 -8.94 -6.31 -11.27
CA GLN A 8 -8.44 -7.65 -10.98
C GLN A 8 -7.35 -8.09 -11.96
N GLU A 9 -7.54 -7.83 -13.26
CA GLU A 9 -6.54 -8.11 -14.29
C GLU A 9 -5.24 -7.32 -14.04
N GLN A 10 -5.35 -6.01 -13.78
CA GLN A 10 -4.19 -5.17 -13.54
C GLN A 10 -3.52 -5.41 -12.17
N LEU A 11 -4.27 -5.91 -11.18
CA LEU A 11 -3.76 -6.25 -9.85
C LEU A 11 -2.72 -7.37 -9.94
N GLN A 12 -3.00 -8.42 -10.70
CA GLN A 12 -2.05 -9.51 -10.90
C GLN A 12 -0.78 -9.04 -11.63
N ALA A 13 -0.92 -8.09 -12.56
CA ALA A 13 0.23 -7.47 -13.23
C ALA A 13 1.09 -6.58 -12.30
N LEU A 14 0.62 -6.26 -11.09
CA LEU A 14 1.36 -5.48 -10.10
C LEU A 14 2.28 -6.35 -9.22
N ILE A 15 2.00 -7.66 -9.10
CA ILE A 15 2.82 -8.60 -8.32
C ILE A 15 4.31 -8.56 -8.69
N PRO A 16 4.72 -8.71 -9.97
CA PRO A 16 6.15 -8.68 -10.33
C PRO A 16 6.79 -7.33 -10.02
N VAL A 17 6.05 -6.22 -10.12
CA VAL A 17 6.53 -4.89 -9.73
C VAL A 17 6.82 -4.86 -8.22
N LEU A 18 5.88 -5.34 -7.41
CA LEU A 18 6.05 -5.38 -5.96
C LEU A 18 7.18 -6.31 -5.55
N GLN A 19 7.38 -7.44 -6.25
CA GLN A 19 8.49 -8.35 -6.00
C GLN A 19 9.87 -7.74 -6.33
N LEU A 20 9.94 -6.83 -7.29
CA LEU A 20 11.17 -6.11 -7.66
C LEU A 20 11.42 -4.87 -6.81
N TRP A 21 10.43 -4.40 -6.04
CA TRP A 21 10.57 -3.23 -5.17
C TRP A 21 11.49 -3.57 -3.99
N PRO A 22 12.66 -2.91 -3.82
CA PRO A 22 13.63 -3.32 -2.81
C PRO A 22 13.13 -3.27 -1.36
N GLN A 23 12.12 -2.45 -1.08
CA GLN A 23 11.53 -2.38 0.26
C GLN A 23 10.45 -3.44 0.50
N CYS A 24 9.92 -4.08 -0.55
CA CYS A 24 8.90 -5.11 -0.41
C CYS A 24 9.55 -6.43 0.01
N LEU A 25 9.27 -6.85 1.25
CA LEU A 25 9.79 -8.07 1.85
C LEU A 25 8.99 -9.30 1.41
N SER A 26 7.69 -9.13 1.21
CA SER A 26 6.80 -10.17 0.73
C SER A 26 5.53 -9.55 0.15
N VAL A 27 4.95 -10.21 -0.86
CA VAL A 27 3.62 -9.90 -1.39
C VAL A 27 2.89 -11.21 -1.66
N CYS A 28 1.61 -11.26 -1.31
CA CYS A 28 0.73 -12.39 -1.59
C CYS A 28 -0.71 -11.90 -1.80
N ASP A 29 -1.56 -12.75 -2.37
CA ASP A 29 -3.00 -12.48 -2.39
C ASP A 29 -3.57 -12.49 -0.95
N SER A 30 -4.63 -11.72 -0.74
CA SER A 30 -5.45 -11.81 0.46
C SER A 30 -6.13 -13.18 0.54
N PRO A 31 -6.59 -13.63 1.74
CA PRO A 31 -7.22 -14.95 1.87
C PRO A 31 -8.44 -15.19 0.98
N ASP A 32 -9.16 -14.13 0.61
CA ASP A 32 -10.31 -14.15 -0.30
C ASP A 32 -9.93 -13.95 -1.78
N GLY A 33 -8.66 -13.67 -2.07
CA GLY A 33 -8.15 -13.40 -3.41
C GLY A 33 -8.62 -12.08 -4.04
N GLU A 34 -9.25 -11.18 -3.27
CA GLU A 34 -9.75 -9.89 -3.79
C GLU A 34 -8.71 -8.75 -3.71
N ALA A 35 -7.60 -8.93 -3.02
CA ALA A 35 -6.58 -7.92 -2.78
C ALA A 35 -5.15 -8.50 -2.78
N LEU A 36 -4.15 -7.62 -2.83
CA LEU A 36 -2.75 -7.96 -2.54
C LEU A 36 -2.38 -7.43 -1.17
N VAL A 37 -1.73 -8.27 -0.36
CA VAL A 37 -1.17 -7.92 0.95
C VAL A 37 0.35 -7.96 0.86
N GLY A 38 1.00 -6.87 1.28
CA GLY A 38 2.45 -6.72 1.23
C GLY A 38 3.05 -6.37 2.59
N MET A 39 4.22 -6.92 2.89
CA MET A 39 5.07 -6.44 3.97
C MET A 39 6.19 -5.59 3.37
N VAL A 40 6.31 -4.36 3.83
CA VAL A 40 7.23 -3.36 3.29
C VAL A 40 8.13 -2.83 4.41
N ALA A 41 9.44 -2.80 4.21
CA ALA A 41 10.36 -2.16 5.13
C ALA A 41 10.33 -0.63 4.97
N HIS A 42 10.51 0.12 6.05
CA HIS A 42 10.72 1.55 5.93
C HIS A 42 12.09 1.83 5.27
N PRO A 43 12.19 2.75 4.29
CA PRO A 43 13.42 2.98 3.53
C PRO A 43 14.64 3.44 4.35
N THR A 44 14.44 4.05 5.53
CA THR A 44 15.51 4.62 6.35
C THR A 44 15.44 4.27 7.84
N LEU A 45 14.28 3.84 8.35
CA LEU A 45 14.10 3.53 9.77
C LEU A 45 13.91 2.02 9.96
N ALA A 46 15.00 1.30 10.22
CA ALA A 46 15.03 -0.17 10.23
C ALA A 46 14.07 -0.83 11.26
N GLN A 47 13.63 -0.09 12.27
CA GLN A 47 12.66 -0.58 13.25
C GLN A 47 11.20 -0.50 12.77
N TYR A 48 10.90 0.15 11.64
CA TYR A 48 9.54 0.30 11.15
C TYR A 48 9.28 -0.52 9.87
N PHE A 49 8.08 -1.08 9.82
CA PHE A 49 7.57 -1.83 8.67
C PHE A 49 6.13 -1.41 8.42
N TYR A 50 5.68 -1.58 7.19
CA TYR A 50 4.30 -1.41 6.82
C TYR A 50 3.72 -2.75 6.38
N GLU A 51 2.51 -3.04 6.83
CA GLU A 51 1.66 -4.03 6.19
C GLU A 51 0.69 -3.25 5.30
N ILE A 52 0.75 -3.44 4.00
CA ILE A 52 -0.10 -2.74 3.02
C ILE A 52 -1.10 -3.71 2.44
N GLU A 53 -2.30 -3.23 2.12
CA GLU A 53 -3.28 -3.96 1.33
C GLU A 53 -3.77 -3.08 0.18
N ILE A 54 -3.66 -3.62 -1.03
CA ILE A 54 -4.16 -3.03 -2.28
C ILE A 54 -5.40 -3.80 -2.69
N GLY A 55 -6.57 -3.22 -2.42
CA GLY A 55 -7.87 -3.80 -2.72
C GLY A 55 -8.70 -2.92 -3.64
N TYR A 56 -10.00 -3.21 -3.72
CA TYR A 56 -10.95 -2.45 -4.53
C TYR A 56 -12.10 -1.90 -3.70
N SER A 57 -12.38 -0.60 -3.86
CA SER A 57 -13.59 -0.01 -3.30
C SER A 57 -14.76 -0.17 -4.28
N LYS A 58 -15.71 -1.05 -3.95
CA LYS A 58 -16.96 -1.24 -4.72
C LYS A 58 -17.82 0.03 -4.75
N THR A 59 -17.76 0.85 -3.71
CA THR A 59 -18.50 2.12 -3.59
C THR A 59 -17.96 3.20 -4.52
N TYR A 60 -16.63 3.39 -4.56
CA TYR A 60 -16.00 4.44 -5.37
C TYR A 60 -15.57 3.97 -6.76
N GLN A 61 -15.58 2.65 -7.00
CA GLN A 61 -15.06 2.03 -8.21
C GLN A 61 -13.60 2.40 -8.49
N GLU A 62 -12.78 2.33 -7.44
CA GLU A 62 -11.38 2.74 -7.44
C GLU A 62 -10.52 1.79 -6.60
N PRO A 63 -9.21 1.69 -6.89
CA PRO A 63 -8.28 0.98 -6.03
C PRO A 63 -8.27 1.60 -4.62
N ARG A 64 -8.24 0.74 -3.61
CA ARG A 64 -8.16 1.11 -2.19
C ARG A 64 -6.78 0.77 -1.68
N LEU A 65 -6.16 1.69 -0.96
CA LEU A 65 -4.94 1.44 -0.17
C LEU A 65 -5.27 1.59 1.31
N ILE A 66 -5.08 0.51 2.06
CA ILE A 66 -5.04 0.54 3.52
C ILE A 66 -3.69 0.04 4.00
N PHE A 67 -3.27 0.46 5.20
CA PHE A 67 -2.02 -0.01 5.77
C PHE A 67 -2.01 -0.02 7.30
N LYS A 68 -1.07 -0.78 7.87
CA LYS A 68 -0.65 -0.69 9.26
C LYS A 68 0.82 -0.31 9.34
N ILE A 69 1.19 0.29 10.46
CA ILE A 69 2.59 0.54 10.81
C ILE A 69 2.96 -0.43 11.93
N TRP A 70 4.07 -1.12 11.76
CA TRP A 70 4.65 -2.01 12.74
C TRP A 70 5.98 -1.44 13.23
N GLU A 71 6.20 -1.48 14.53
CA GLU A 71 7.46 -1.11 15.18
C GLU A 71 8.10 -2.35 15.81
N LEU A 72 9.39 -2.54 15.58
CA LEU A 72 10.23 -3.47 16.33
C LEU A 72 10.62 -2.81 17.65
N ALA A 73 10.14 -3.38 18.74
CA ALA A 73 10.51 -3.02 20.09
C ALA A 73 11.28 -4.17 20.73
N THR A 74 12.29 -3.86 21.54
CA THR A 74 12.92 -4.85 22.41
C THR A 74 12.36 -4.70 23.82
N GLU A 75 11.69 -5.73 24.33
CA GLU A 75 11.26 -5.77 25.72
C GLU A 75 11.81 -7.00 26.41
N GLN A 76 12.43 -6.79 27.58
CA GLN A 76 12.99 -7.88 28.40
C GLN A 76 13.96 -8.79 27.62
N GLY A 77 14.64 -8.24 26.60
CA GLY A 77 15.59 -8.98 25.75
C GLY A 77 14.94 -9.75 24.59
N ALA A 78 13.62 -9.70 24.41
CA ALA A 78 12.93 -10.26 23.27
C ALA A 78 12.53 -9.18 22.26
N GLU A 79 12.72 -9.45 20.97
CA GLU A 79 12.20 -8.61 19.90
C GLU A 79 10.70 -8.87 19.71
N LEU A 80 9.92 -7.80 19.73
CA LEU A 80 8.47 -7.80 19.56
C LEU A 80 8.08 -6.87 18.42
N ARG A 81 7.14 -7.31 17.59
CA ARG A 81 6.48 -6.44 16.60
C ARG A 81 5.20 -5.91 17.19
N ARG A 82 5.00 -4.60 17.13
CA ARG A 82 3.82 -3.94 17.71
C ARG A 82 3.17 -3.01 16.69
N PRO A 83 1.83 -2.97 16.64
CA PRO A 83 1.14 -1.94 15.89
C PRO A 83 1.51 -0.56 16.45
N CYS A 84 1.82 0.38 15.55
CA CYS A 84 2.16 1.76 15.87
C CYS A 84 1.09 2.70 15.32
N PHE A 85 0.63 3.62 16.18
CA PHE A 85 -0.38 4.63 15.84
C PHE A 85 0.18 6.02 16.15
N PRO A 86 1.11 6.53 15.33
CA PRO A 86 1.74 7.82 15.58
C PRO A 86 0.70 8.94 15.46
N ALA A 87 0.78 9.92 16.36
CA ALA A 87 -0.06 11.12 16.27
C ALA A 87 0.28 11.99 15.05
N ASP A 88 1.49 11.84 14.51
CA ASP A 88 2.01 12.58 13.36
C ASP A 88 2.66 11.61 12.36
N LEU A 89 1.89 11.21 11.34
CA LEU A 89 2.33 10.29 10.29
C LEU A 89 3.46 10.86 9.42
N SER A 90 3.58 12.19 9.33
CA SER A 90 4.57 12.84 8.46
C SER A 90 6.03 12.56 8.87
N ARG A 91 6.24 12.09 10.10
CA ARG A 91 7.54 11.66 10.61
C ARG A 91 8.00 10.31 10.05
N LEU A 92 7.06 9.48 9.59
CA LEU A 92 7.31 8.12 9.12
C LEU A 92 7.02 7.95 7.64
N MET A 93 6.28 8.85 7.00
CA MET A 93 5.88 8.66 5.61
C MET A 93 5.59 9.96 4.89
N ASN A 94 5.63 9.91 3.57
CA ASN A 94 5.37 11.04 2.70
C ASN A 94 3.87 11.30 2.56
N VAL A 95 3.23 11.83 3.60
CA VAL A 95 1.78 12.09 3.61
C VAL A 95 1.34 13.29 2.76
N GLN A 96 2.26 13.95 2.05
CA GLN A 96 1.94 15.14 1.27
C GLN A 96 0.90 14.81 0.19
N ASN A 97 -0.18 15.60 0.15
CA ASN A 97 -1.30 15.45 -0.78
C ASN A 97 -2.20 14.21 -0.57
N PHE A 98 -2.01 13.47 0.53
CA PHE A 98 -2.89 12.35 0.89
C PHE A 98 -3.71 12.67 2.13
N SER A 99 -5.01 12.41 2.06
CA SER A 99 -5.87 12.39 3.24
C SER A 99 -5.87 10.98 3.82
N ILE A 100 -5.36 10.81 5.04
CA ILE A 100 -5.20 9.51 5.70
C ILE A 100 -5.97 9.51 7.02
N GLY A 101 -6.84 8.52 7.22
CA GLY A 101 -7.60 8.33 8.45
C GLY A 101 -7.31 6.98 9.09
N LEU A 102 -7.37 6.89 10.43
CA LEU A 102 -7.37 5.60 11.15
C LEU A 102 -8.82 5.17 11.37
N ASP A 103 -9.49 4.76 10.30
CA ASP A 103 -10.93 4.54 10.30
C ASP A 103 -11.36 3.23 9.63
N HIS A 104 -10.41 2.42 9.18
CA HIS A 104 -10.71 1.11 8.63
C HIS A 104 -10.60 0.03 9.70
N LEU A 105 -11.77 -0.49 10.12
CA LEU A 105 -11.89 -1.62 11.03
C LEU A 105 -12.16 -2.89 10.23
N HIS A 106 -11.23 -3.84 10.27
CA HIS A 106 -11.48 -5.16 9.71
C HIS A 106 -12.34 -5.96 10.71
N GLU A 107 -13.63 -6.12 10.43
CA GLU A 107 -14.58 -6.71 11.39
C GLU A 107 -14.18 -8.13 11.83
N GLU A 108 -13.68 -8.95 10.90
CA GLU A 108 -13.27 -10.33 11.19
C GLU A 108 -11.99 -10.42 12.03
N ARG A 109 -11.00 -9.57 11.75
CA ARG A 109 -9.69 -9.56 12.42
C ARG A 109 -9.68 -8.71 13.69
N LYS A 110 -10.70 -7.87 13.87
CA LYS A 110 -10.82 -6.88 14.95
C LYS A 110 -9.57 -6.00 15.06
N ASP A 111 -9.00 -5.61 13.92
CA ASP A 111 -7.83 -4.76 13.84
C ASP A 111 -8.12 -3.45 13.12
N CYS A 112 -7.32 -2.43 13.45
CA CYS A 112 -7.45 -1.09 12.88
C CYS A 112 -6.36 -0.85 11.83
N TRP A 113 -6.76 -0.26 10.72
CA TRP A 113 -5.90 0.09 9.60
C TRP A 113 -6.06 1.57 9.27
N PHE A 114 -4.97 2.18 8.83
CA PHE A 114 -5.01 3.47 8.17
C PHE A 114 -5.59 3.30 6.77
N SER A 115 -6.44 4.22 6.36
CA SER A 115 -7.06 4.29 5.05
C SER A 115 -6.59 5.52 4.31
N VAL A 116 -6.10 5.34 3.08
CA VAL A 116 -5.77 6.45 2.18
C VAL A 116 -7.03 6.79 1.39
N HIS A 117 -7.62 7.96 1.67
CA HIS A 117 -8.90 8.34 1.08
C HIS A 117 -8.75 8.66 -0.42
N ALA A 118 -9.61 8.03 -1.21
CA ALA A 118 -9.57 8.01 -2.67
C ALA A 118 -10.24 9.21 -3.35
N CYS A 119 -10.62 10.27 -2.62
CA CYS A 119 -11.52 11.31 -3.13
C CYS A 119 -11.03 12.02 -4.42
N ASP A 120 -9.70 12.09 -4.63
CA ASP A 120 -9.10 12.71 -5.81
C ASP A 120 -8.34 11.71 -6.71
N THR A 121 -8.48 10.40 -6.51
CA THR A 121 -7.69 9.37 -7.23
C THR A 121 -7.80 9.53 -8.75
N SER A 122 -9.00 9.76 -9.27
CA SER A 122 -9.25 9.92 -10.70
C SER A 122 -8.62 11.19 -11.29
N HIS A 123 -8.49 12.26 -10.50
CA HIS A 123 -7.77 13.47 -10.89
C HIS A 123 -6.26 13.25 -10.89
N VAL A 124 -5.75 12.48 -9.93
CA VAL A 124 -4.32 12.21 -9.74
C VAL A 124 -3.78 11.21 -10.78
N VAL A 125 -4.52 10.15 -11.07
CA VAL A 125 -4.07 9.04 -11.96
C VAL A 125 -4.41 9.27 -13.43
N GLY A 126 -5.36 10.17 -13.70
CA GLY A 126 -5.86 10.49 -15.03
C GLY A 126 -6.82 9.44 -15.62
N PRO A 127 -7.49 9.76 -16.74
CA PRO A 127 -8.63 8.99 -17.26
C PRO A 127 -8.25 7.73 -18.04
N VAL A 128 -6.96 7.52 -18.35
CA VAL A 128 -6.51 6.42 -19.21
C VAL A 128 -6.63 5.08 -18.49
N LYS A 129 -7.48 4.18 -18.99
CA LYS A 129 -7.69 2.87 -18.33
C LYS A 129 -6.50 1.91 -18.46
N HIS A 130 -5.78 1.98 -19.57
CA HIS A 130 -4.60 1.16 -19.80
C HIS A 130 -3.52 1.50 -18.76
N HIS A 131 -2.95 0.47 -18.11
CA HIS A 131 -1.98 0.62 -17.02
C HIS A 131 -2.43 1.55 -15.88
N TYR A 132 -3.73 1.69 -15.65
CA TYR A 132 -4.28 2.53 -14.60
C TYR A 132 -3.69 2.17 -13.24
N LEU A 133 -3.64 0.88 -12.87
CA LEU A 133 -3.13 0.46 -11.58
C LEU A 133 -1.61 0.66 -11.44
N ARG A 134 -0.84 0.59 -12.53
CA ARG A 134 0.60 0.93 -12.50
C ARG A 134 0.82 2.41 -12.18
N ARG A 135 0.07 3.30 -12.83
CA ARG A 135 0.13 4.74 -12.53
C ARG A 135 -0.37 5.05 -11.13
N TRP A 136 -1.47 4.41 -10.72
CA TRP A 136 -1.98 4.51 -9.37
C TRP A 136 -0.91 4.08 -8.34
N ALA A 137 -0.31 2.91 -8.51
CA ALA A 137 0.72 2.40 -7.61
C ALA A 137 1.95 3.31 -7.57
N SER A 138 2.37 3.85 -8.71
CA SER A 138 3.47 4.84 -8.80
C SER A 138 3.26 6.05 -7.90
N VAL A 139 2.00 6.50 -7.75
CA VAL A 139 1.66 7.63 -6.89
C VAL A 139 1.43 7.17 -5.45
N TYR A 140 0.59 6.15 -5.23
CA TYR A 140 0.13 5.79 -3.89
C TYR A 140 1.20 5.05 -3.08
N LEU A 141 2.07 4.27 -3.71
CA LEU A 141 3.17 3.60 -3.00
C LEU A 141 4.35 4.55 -2.72
N SER A 142 4.34 5.76 -3.31
CA SER A 142 5.28 6.83 -2.92
C SER A 142 5.09 7.33 -1.49
N LEU A 143 3.95 7.00 -0.86
CA LEU A 143 3.73 7.17 0.59
C LEU A 143 4.81 6.48 1.42
N PHE A 144 5.18 5.26 1.02
CA PHE A 144 6.09 4.39 1.77
C PHE A 144 7.55 4.52 1.30
N ASP A 145 7.74 4.80 0.00
CA ASP A 145 9.07 5.02 -0.59
C ASP A 145 8.95 6.04 -1.73
N PRO A 146 9.48 7.27 -1.58
CA PRO A 146 9.44 8.28 -2.64
C PRO A 146 10.05 7.84 -3.98
N ARG A 147 10.86 6.78 -3.98
CA ARG A 147 11.52 6.22 -5.17
C ARG A 147 10.82 4.96 -5.70
N PHE A 148 9.63 4.62 -5.19
CA PHE A 148 8.90 3.41 -5.63
C PHE A 148 8.79 3.32 -7.16
N SER A 149 8.56 4.44 -7.84
CA SER A 149 8.42 4.50 -9.31
C SER A 149 9.65 4.02 -10.07
N ASP A 150 10.83 4.06 -9.46
CA ASP A 150 12.07 3.56 -10.09
C ASP A 150 12.00 2.04 -10.31
N THR A 151 11.13 1.34 -9.58
CA THR A 151 10.92 -0.11 -9.71
C THR A 151 10.44 -0.49 -11.12
N TYR A 152 9.70 0.39 -11.80
CA TYR A 152 9.21 0.13 -13.15
C TYR A 152 10.33 0.10 -14.20
N LEU A 153 11.49 0.72 -13.93
CA LEU A 153 12.64 0.65 -14.84
C LEU A 153 13.15 -0.78 -15.00
N PHE A 154 12.97 -1.64 -13.99
CA PHE A 154 13.43 -3.03 -14.00
C PHE A 154 12.38 -4.00 -14.53
N VAL A 155 11.13 -3.56 -14.70
CA VAL A 155 10.01 -4.41 -15.14
C VAL A 155 9.92 -4.45 -16.66
N ASP A 156 10.30 -3.38 -17.35
CA ASP A 156 10.27 -3.31 -18.82
C ASP A 156 11.50 -3.98 -19.48
N ASP A 157 12.50 -4.39 -18.69
CA ASP A 157 13.72 -5.09 -19.11
C ASP A 157 13.63 -6.64 -18.99
N VAL A 158 12.47 -7.17 -18.59
CA VAL A 158 12.19 -8.62 -18.40
C VAL A 158 11.08 -9.09 -19.32
#